data_AF-A0A2V8IPG6-F1
#
_entry.id   AF-A0A2V8IPG6-F1
#
_cell.length_a   1.000
_cell.length_b   1.000
_cell.length_c   1.000
_cell.angle_alpha   90.00
_cell.angle_beta   90.00
_cell.angle_gamma   90.00
#
_symmetry.space_group_name_H-M   'P 1'
#
loop_
_entity.id
_entity.type
_entity.pdbx_description
1 polymer ?
#
loop_
_entity_poly.entity_id
_entity_poly.type
_entity_poly.pdbx_seq_one_letter_code
_entity_poly.pdbx_strand_id
1 'polypeptide(L)'
;MTVSRALIAAAAIAIAIARDVAAIRQPTTQMDTRVLRVTKTADDGSEGTLRWAIAHSNVTPERERIAIELNGSDRTITVNSPLPSVKGPVQIVGAAWERTGDYVVLDASGYIAPGGPERCPG
;
A
#
# COMPACT_ATOMS: atom_id res chain seq x y z
N MET A 1 68.06 -23.68 -4.17
CA MET A 1 68.18 -22.76 -5.32
C MET A 1 66.94 -22.97 -6.19
N THR A 2 66.11 -21.93 -6.32
CA THR A 2 65.43 -21.46 -7.57
C THR A 2 65.08 -22.51 -8.64
N VAL A 3 63.93 -22.58 -9.31
CA VAL A 3 62.85 -21.65 -9.73
C VAL A 3 61.70 -22.57 -10.22
N SER A 4 60.39 -22.26 -10.18
CA SER A 4 59.67 -21.67 -11.33
C SER A 4 58.16 -21.80 -11.12
N ARG A 5 57.43 -20.71 -11.42
CA ARG A 5 55.97 -20.61 -11.54
C ARG A 5 55.56 -20.89 -13.00
N ALA A 6 54.41 -21.54 -13.22
CA ALA A 6 53.40 -21.24 -14.26
C ALA A 6 52.27 -22.29 -14.17
N LEU A 7 51.08 -21.96 -13.62
CA LEU A 7 49.89 -21.44 -14.33
C LEU A 7 49.37 -22.37 -15.45
N ILE A 8 48.34 -23.17 -15.14
CA ILE A 8 47.25 -23.46 -16.08
C ILE A 8 45.92 -23.36 -15.32
N ALA A 9 45.05 -22.53 -15.87
CA ALA A 9 43.73 -22.21 -15.39
C ALA A 9 42.74 -23.37 -15.57
N ALA A 10 41.81 -23.50 -14.64
CA ALA A 10 40.50 -24.09 -14.92
C ALA A 10 39.47 -23.35 -14.06
N ALA A 11 38.74 -22.44 -14.70
CA ALA A 11 37.59 -21.77 -14.12
C ALA A 11 36.47 -22.80 -13.92
N ALA A 12 36.17 -23.15 -12.67
CA ALA A 12 34.92 -23.79 -12.30
C ALA A 12 33.97 -22.69 -11.80
N ILE A 13 33.13 -22.21 -12.70
CA ILE A 13 32.02 -21.31 -12.39
C ILE A 13 31.00 -22.11 -11.59
N ALA A 14 31.02 -21.99 -10.27
CA ALA A 14 29.92 -22.43 -9.43
C ALA A 14 28.84 -21.34 -9.45
N ILE A 15 27.83 -21.51 -10.31
CA ILE A 15 26.63 -20.67 -10.31
C ILE A 15 25.85 -21.00 -9.04
N ALA A 16 26.07 -20.23 -7.98
CA ALA A 16 25.18 -20.20 -6.83
C ALA A 16 23.91 -19.43 -7.23
N ILE A 17 22.92 -20.14 -7.78
CA ILE A 17 21.54 -19.64 -7.82
C ILE A 17 20.92 -19.79 -6.42
N ALA A 18 21.35 -18.94 -5.50
CA ALA A 18 20.51 -18.61 -4.36
C ALA A 18 19.32 -17.82 -4.91
N ARG A 19 18.19 -18.51 -5.11
CA ARG A 19 16.89 -17.86 -5.30
C ARG A 19 16.50 -17.27 -3.96
N ASP A 20 17.08 -16.13 -3.63
CA ASP A 20 16.59 -15.28 -2.56
C ASP A 20 15.26 -14.69 -3.02
N VAL A 21 14.17 -15.40 -2.73
CA VAL A 21 12.83 -14.81 -2.69
C VAL A 21 12.70 -14.03 -1.38
N ALA A 22 13.68 -13.19 -1.08
CA ALA A 22 13.54 -12.13 -0.09
C ALA A 22 12.71 -11.05 -0.78
N ALA A 23 11.39 -11.11 -0.53
CA ALA A 23 10.40 -10.05 -0.68
C ALA A 23 10.78 -8.89 -1.62
N ILE A 24 10.03 -8.75 -2.72
CA ILE A 24 9.93 -7.49 -3.46
C ILE A 24 9.32 -6.44 -2.51
N ARG A 25 10.12 -5.91 -1.58
CA ARG A 25 9.82 -4.68 -0.87
C ARG A 25 10.14 -3.60 -1.87
N GLN A 26 9.10 -2.99 -2.44
CA GLN A 26 9.28 -1.80 -3.25
C GLN A 26 10.09 -0.79 -2.42
N PRO A 27 11.21 -0.25 -2.93
CA PRO A 27 11.87 0.85 -2.27
C PRO A 27 10.87 2.01 -2.22
N THR A 28 10.38 2.35 -1.04
CA THR A 28 9.64 3.59 -0.82
C THR A 28 10.65 4.71 -0.97
N THR A 29 10.85 5.18 -2.20
CA THR A 29 11.66 6.38 -2.45
C THR A 29 11.00 7.51 -1.69
N GLN A 30 11.58 7.85 -0.54
CA GLN A 30 11.18 8.92 0.36
C GLN A 30 11.54 10.26 -0.32
N MET A 31 10.82 10.59 -1.39
CA MET A 31 10.59 11.98 -1.74
C MET A 31 9.58 12.53 -0.73
N ASP A 32 9.58 13.84 -0.49
CA ASP A 32 8.75 14.55 0.49
C ASP A 32 7.24 14.31 0.24
N THR A 33 6.79 13.12 0.62
CA THR A 33 5.49 12.57 0.24
C THR A 33 4.52 13.10 1.26
N ARG A 34 3.64 14.01 0.83
CA ARG A 34 2.57 14.50 1.66
C ARG A 34 1.71 13.34 2.15
N VAL A 35 1.50 13.26 3.47
CA VAL A 35 0.73 12.19 4.11
C VAL A 35 -0.64 12.71 4.56
N LEU A 36 -1.70 12.15 3.99
CA LEU A 36 -3.07 12.33 4.45
C LEU A 36 -3.44 11.19 5.40
N ARG A 37 -3.92 11.49 6.60
CA ARG A 37 -4.23 10.49 7.62
C ARG A 37 -5.72 10.21 7.68
N VAL A 38 -6.10 8.94 7.60
CA VAL A 38 -7.46 8.46 7.83
C VAL A 38 -7.54 7.89 9.23
N THR A 39 -8.27 8.56 10.11
CA THR A 39 -8.38 8.25 11.55
C THR A 39 -9.80 7.89 11.99
N LYS A 40 -10.78 8.07 11.09
CA LYS A 40 -12.21 7.81 11.33
C LYS A 40 -12.73 6.71 10.41
N THR A 41 -13.72 5.98 10.89
CA THR A 41 -14.43 4.95 10.13
C THR A 41 -15.65 5.47 9.37
N ALA A 42 -16.08 6.70 9.64
CA ALA A 42 -17.21 7.34 8.98
C ALA A 42 -16.95 7.63 7.48
N ASP A 43 -18.03 7.66 6.69
CA ASP A 43 -18.05 8.04 5.27
C ASP A 43 -18.88 9.32 5.06
N ASP A 44 -18.62 10.36 5.85
CA ASP A 44 -19.35 11.64 5.83
C ASP A 44 -18.60 12.77 5.09
N GLY A 45 -17.39 12.49 4.58
CA GLY A 45 -16.55 13.47 3.92
C GLY A 45 -15.87 14.47 4.86
N SER A 46 -16.01 14.31 6.18
CA SER A 46 -15.27 15.12 7.17
C SER A 46 -13.78 14.77 7.19
N GLU A 47 -12.95 15.71 7.64
CA GLU A 47 -11.51 15.49 7.78
C GLU A 47 -11.21 14.23 8.62
N GLY A 48 -10.23 13.45 8.18
CA GLY A 48 -9.86 12.17 8.79
C GLY A 48 -10.66 10.97 8.27
N THR A 49 -11.61 11.14 7.35
CA THR A 49 -12.28 10.03 6.64
C THR A 49 -11.55 9.65 5.35
N LEU A 50 -11.76 8.43 4.86
CA LEU A 50 -11.19 7.97 3.59
C LEU A 50 -11.70 8.80 2.40
N ARG A 51 -12.99 9.13 2.39
CA ARG A 51 -13.60 9.98 1.35
C ARG A 51 -12.92 11.34 1.30
N TRP A 52 -12.72 11.99 2.45
CA TRP A 52 -12.01 13.26 2.53
C TRP A 52 -10.58 13.14 2.00
N ALA A 53 -9.84 12.10 2.42
CA ALA A 53 -8.44 11.94 2.00
C ALA A 53 -8.31 11.78 0.48
N ILE A 54 -9.17 10.98 -0.16
CA ILE A 54 -9.15 10.84 -1.62
C ILE A 54 -9.57 12.15 -2.30
N ALA A 55 -10.64 12.79 -1.84
CA ALA A 55 -11.12 14.05 -2.41
C ALA A 55 -10.05 15.15 -2.32
N HIS A 56 -9.33 15.20 -1.21
CA HIS A 56 -8.29 16.17 -0.97
C HIS A 56 -7.03 15.87 -1.80
N SER A 57 -6.64 14.59 -1.91
CA SER A 57 -5.54 14.16 -2.79
C SER A 57 -5.80 14.53 -4.26
N ASN A 58 -7.06 14.47 -4.67
CA ASN A 58 -7.50 14.83 -6.02
C ASN A 58 -7.46 16.34 -6.32
N VAL A 59 -7.27 17.23 -5.33
CA VAL A 59 -7.16 18.69 -5.56
C VAL A 59 -5.85 19.01 -6.28
N THR A 60 -4.76 18.40 -5.84
CA THR A 60 -3.43 18.55 -6.43
C THR A 60 -2.84 17.15 -6.62
N PRO A 61 -3.12 16.48 -7.76
CA PRO A 61 -2.76 15.08 -7.97
C PRO A 61 -1.24 14.86 -8.15
N GLU A 62 -0.50 14.92 -7.05
CA GLU A 62 0.93 14.64 -6.96
C GLU A 62 1.18 13.26 -6.32
N ARG A 63 2.46 12.90 -6.13
CA ARG A 63 2.81 11.69 -5.38
C ARG A 63 2.51 11.88 -3.89
N GLU A 64 1.41 11.30 -3.44
CA GLU A 64 0.95 11.36 -2.05
C GLU A 64 0.78 9.98 -1.41
N ARG A 65 0.70 9.95 -0.09
CA ARG A 65 0.37 8.76 0.70
C ARG A 65 -0.87 9.02 1.55
N ILE A 66 -1.89 8.20 1.39
CA ILE A 66 -3.04 8.11 2.29
C ILE A 66 -2.75 6.97 3.28
N ALA A 67 -2.48 7.33 4.53
CA ALA A 67 -2.20 6.39 5.62
C ALA A 67 -3.46 6.16 6.46
N ILE A 68 -3.92 4.91 6.53
CA ILE A 68 -5.07 4.52 7.35
C ILE A 68 -4.58 4.11 8.73
N GLU A 69 -4.89 4.94 9.72
CA GLU A 69 -4.44 4.90 11.11
C GLU A 69 -5.64 5.10 12.05
N LEU A 70 -6.51 4.09 12.11
CA LEU A 70 -7.69 4.13 12.97
C LEU A 70 -7.27 4.08 14.45
N ASN A 71 -7.77 5.02 15.25
CA ASN A 71 -7.40 5.15 16.67
C ASN A 71 -8.30 4.35 17.61
N GLY A 72 -9.35 3.71 17.10
CA GLY A 72 -10.32 2.91 17.86
C GLY A 72 -10.22 1.40 17.61
N SER A 73 -11.02 0.63 18.35
CA SER A 73 -11.16 -0.82 18.16
C SER A 73 -11.90 -1.19 16.86
N ASP A 74 -12.74 -0.28 16.37
CA ASP A 74 -13.39 -0.45 15.07
C ASP A 74 -12.35 -0.31 13.95
N ARG A 75 -12.28 -1.35 13.11
CA ARG A 75 -11.39 -1.44 11.96
C ARG A 75 -12.14 -1.43 10.63
N THR A 76 -13.45 -1.17 10.64
CA THR A 76 -14.30 -1.23 9.45
C THR A 76 -14.65 0.18 9.00
N ILE A 77 -14.29 0.54 7.77
CA ILE A 77 -14.75 1.76 7.11
C ILE A 77 -15.95 1.37 6.25
N THR A 78 -17.17 1.72 6.68
CA THR A 78 -18.39 1.49 5.89
C THR A 78 -18.57 2.60 4.87
N VAL A 79 -18.54 2.23 3.59
CA VAL A 79 -18.71 3.11 2.44
C VAL A 79 -20.19 3.14 2.05
N ASN A 80 -20.78 4.34 2.04
CA ASN A 80 -22.22 4.57 1.82
C ASN A 80 -22.56 5.02 0.39
N SER A 81 -21.54 5.38 -0.40
CA SER A 81 -21.68 5.76 -1.82
C SER A 81 -20.33 5.59 -2.52
N PRO A 82 -20.23 5.64 -3.86
CA PRO A 82 -18.94 5.54 -4.54
C PRO A 82 -17.91 6.49 -3.94
N LEU A 83 -16.72 5.96 -3.62
CA LEU A 83 -15.59 6.81 -3.29
C LEU A 83 -15.19 7.63 -4.53
N PRO A 84 -14.65 8.85 -4.35
CA PRO A 84 -14.15 9.61 -5.49
C PRO A 84 -13.09 8.80 -6.25
N SER A 85 -13.10 8.84 -7.58
CA SER A 85 -12.04 8.22 -8.39
C SER A 85 -10.69 8.85 -8.06
N VAL A 86 -9.64 8.05 -7.98
CA VAL A 86 -8.26 8.51 -7.80
C VAL A 86 -7.75 9.15 -9.08
N LYS A 87 -7.29 10.42 -9.04
CA LYS A 87 -6.87 11.19 -10.21
C LYS A 87 -5.35 11.28 -10.42
N GLY A 88 -4.56 10.82 -9.46
CA GLY A 88 -3.10 10.95 -9.49
C GLY A 88 -2.39 9.77 -8.84
N PRO A 89 -1.05 9.78 -8.86
CA PRO A 89 -0.25 8.72 -8.25
C PRO A 89 -0.36 8.79 -6.73
N VAL A 90 -1.20 7.96 -6.12
CA VAL A 90 -1.36 7.88 -4.66
C VAL A 90 -1.11 6.47 -4.15
N GLN A 91 -0.44 6.35 -3.00
CA GLN A 91 -0.41 5.11 -2.22
C GLN A 91 -1.46 5.16 -1.12
N ILE A 92 -2.37 4.19 -1.09
CA ILE A 92 -3.31 4.01 0.02
C ILE A 92 -2.84 2.81 0.85
N VAL A 93 -2.50 3.04 2.12
CA VAL A 93 -1.82 2.04 2.95
C VAL A 93 -2.52 1.88 4.29
N GLY A 94 -2.85 0.63 4.65
CA GLY A 94 -3.23 0.26 6.02
C GLY A 94 -2.01 0.30 6.94
N ALA A 95 -1.74 1.45 7.56
CA ALA A 95 -0.50 1.70 8.29
C ALA A 95 -0.39 0.90 9.61
N ALA A 96 -1.49 0.33 10.10
CA ALA A 96 -1.46 -0.57 11.26
C ALA A 96 -0.79 -1.93 10.93
N TRP A 97 -0.91 -2.43 9.69
CA TRP A 97 -0.41 -3.75 9.30
C TRP A 97 1.09 -3.93 9.58
N GLU A 98 1.91 -2.94 9.23
CA GLU A 98 3.37 -3.00 9.44
C GLU A 98 3.77 -3.01 10.93
N ARG A 99 2.91 -2.50 11.82
CA ARG A 99 3.20 -2.37 13.26
C ARG A 99 2.62 -3.51 14.09
N THR A 100 1.38 -3.88 13.81
CA THR A 100 0.59 -4.80 14.65
C THR A 100 0.08 -6.02 13.90
N GLY A 101 0.15 -6.05 12.57
CA GLY A 101 -0.53 -7.06 11.77
C GLY A 101 -2.04 -6.85 11.71
N ASP A 102 -2.56 -5.70 12.16
CA ASP A 102 -3.98 -5.40 12.05
C ASP A 102 -4.35 -5.02 10.62
N TYR A 103 -5.46 -5.57 10.15
CA TYR A 103 -6.08 -5.17 8.89
C TYR A 103 -7.16 -4.10 9.13
N VAL A 104 -7.41 -3.30 8.10
CA VAL A 104 -8.58 -2.43 7.99
C VAL A 104 -9.51 -3.04 6.95
N VAL A 105 -10.80 -3.15 7.30
CA VAL A 105 -11.85 -3.62 6.41
C VAL A 105 -12.47 -2.41 5.71
N LEU A 106 -12.55 -2.45 4.39
CA LEU A 106 -13.41 -1.56 3.61
C LEU A 106 -14.70 -2.32 3.32
N ASP A 107 -15.80 -1.88 3.93
CA ASP A 107 -17.11 -2.51 3.75
C ASP A 107 -18.00 -1.63 2.89
N ALA A 108 -18.34 -2.09 1.69
CA ALA A 108 -19.22 -1.38 0.77
C ALA A 108 -20.71 -1.75 0.94
N SER A 109 -21.09 -2.47 2.00
CA SER A 109 -22.48 -2.87 2.27
C SER A 109 -23.46 -1.68 2.40
N GLY A 110 -22.97 -0.50 2.78
CA GLY A 110 -23.76 0.74 2.80
C GLY A 110 -24.10 1.29 1.41
N TYR A 111 -23.35 0.89 0.38
CA TYR A 111 -23.52 1.33 -1.01
C TYR A 111 -24.10 0.23 -1.92
N ILE A 112 -23.62 -1.00 -1.79
CA ILE A 112 -24.02 -2.11 -2.66
C ILE A 112 -25.37 -2.64 -2.16
N ALA A 113 -26.40 -2.53 -3.00
CA ALA A 113 -27.72 -3.06 -2.68
C ALA A 113 -27.66 -4.56 -2.37
N PRO A 114 -28.43 -5.06 -1.38
CA PRO A 114 -28.38 -6.46 -0.97
C PRO A 114 -28.76 -7.40 -2.11
N GLY A 115 -27.85 -8.28 -2.53
CA GLY A 115 -28.09 -9.22 -3.63
C GLY A 115 -26.84 -9.65 -4.37
N GLY A 116 -25.76 -9.96 -3.64
CA GLY A 116 -24.58 -10.64 -4.19
C GLY A 116 -23.58 -9.77 -4.97
N PRO A 117 -22.42 -10.35 -5.35
CA PRO A 117 -21.35 -9.68 -6.09
C PRO A 117 -21.76 -9.14 -7.46
N GLU A 118 -22.85 -9.65 -8.04
CA GLU A 118 -23.42 -9.18 -9.31
C GLU A 118 -23.91 -7.73 -9.28
N ARG A 119 -24.03 -7.14 -8.08
CA ARG A 119 -24.38 -5.73 -7.89
C ARG A 119 -23.19 -4.84 -7.54
N CYS A 120 -21.98 -5.41 -7.48
CA CYS A 120 -20.76 -4.62 -7.43
C CYS A 120 -20.67 -3.80 -8.73
N PRO A 121 -20.67 -2.47 -8.68
CA PRO A 121 -20.74 -1.61 -9.87
C PRO A 121 -19.38 -1.45 -10.58
N GLY A 122 -18.64 -2.56 -10.70
CA GLY A 122 -17.33 -2.64 -11.34
C GLY A 122 -17.41 -3.12 -12.78
#